data_AF-A0A0J7LMC5-F1
#
_entry.id   AF-A0A0J7LMC5-F1
#
_cell.length_a   1.000
_cell.length_b   1.000
_cell.length_c   1.000
_cell.angle_alpha   90.00
_cell.angle_beta   90.00
_cell.angle_gamma   90.00
#
_symmetry.space_group_name_H-M   'P 1'
#
loop_
_entity.id
_entity.type
_entity.pdbx_description
1 polymer ?
#
loop_
_entity_poly.entity_id
_entity_poly.type
_entity_poly.pdbx_seq_one_letter_code
_entity_poly.pdbx_strand_id
1 'polypeptide(L)' 'MSLASEKAAAKTAVKQILEDMLTREETSTEEFANRLIDAMEVWLKKATIKYTSGLIAPNGAVTGTFNGQLE' A
#
# COMPACT_ATOMS: atom_id res chain seq x y z
N MET A 1 -13.49 -2.97 -6.03
CA MET A 1 -12.23 -3.64 -6.42
C MET A 1 -11.53 -4.07 -5.14
N SER A 2 -10.85 -5.21 -5.10
CA SER A 2 -10.12 -5.66 -3.89
C SER A 2 -8.67 -5.16 -3.92
N LEU A 3 -8.00 -5.01 -2.77
CA LEU A 3 -6.58 -4.63 -2.73
C LEU A 3 -5.70 -5.61 -3.51
N ALA A 4 -6.09 -6.88 -3.59
CA ALA A 4 -5.43 -7.90 -4.41
C ALA A 4 -5.52 -7.59 -5.92
N SER A 5 -6.69 -7.15 -6.41
CA SER A 5 -6.84 -6.72 -7.81
C SER A 5 -6.04 -5.43 -8.10
N GLU A 6 -5.99 -4.50 -7.15
CA GLU A 6 -5.21 -3.25 -7.25
C GLU A 6 -3.69 -3.51 -7.18
N LYS A 7 -3.26 -4.56 -6.46
CA LYS A 7 -1.86 -4.96 -6.37
C LYS A 7 -1.29 -5.36 -7.73
N ALA A 8 -2.11 -5.94 -8.61
CA ALA A 8 -1.68 -6.26 -9.97
C ALA A 8 -1.36 -4.98 -10.78
N ALA A 9 -2.21 -3.95 -10.68
CA ALA A 9 -1.98 -2.66 -11.32
C ALA A 9 -0.72 -1.96 -10.75
N ALA A 10 -0.54 -1.99 -9.43
CA ALA A 10 0.65 -1.47 -8.77
C ALA A 10 1.93 -2.17 -9.25
N LYS A 11 1.90 -3.50 -9.40
CA LYS A 11 3.02 -4.27 -9.93
C LYS A 11 3.36 -3.87 -11.37
N THR A 12 2.36 -3.61 -12.20
CA THR A 12 2.57 -3.11 -13.58
C THR A 12 3.25 -1.74 -13.57
N ALA A 13 2.79 -0.81 -12.72
CA ALA A 13 3.42 0.52 -12.59
C ALA A 13 4.87 0.43 -12.12
N VAL A 14 5.15 -0.38 -11.10
CA VAL A 14 6.52 -0.63 -10.61
C VAL A 14 7.39 -1.22 -11.72
N LYS A 15 6.88 -2.19 -12.49
CA LYS A 15 7.63 -2.81 -13.59
C LYS A 15 8.04 -1.77 -14.64
N GLN A 16 7.15 -0.84 -14.99
CA GLN A 16 7.46 0.23 -15.93
C GLN A 16 8.57 1.15 -15.41
N ILE A 17 8.55 1.51 -14.13
CA ILE A 17 9.61 2.34 -13.51
C ILE A 17 10.97 1.63 -13.59
N LEU A 18 11.00 0.31 -13.37
CA LEU A 18 12.23 -0.48 -13.47
C LEU A 18 12.72 -0.60 -14.92
N GLU A 19 11.81 -0.77 -15.88
CA GLU A 19 12.15 -0.78 -17.31
C GLU A 19 12.72 0.56 -17.79
N ASP A 20 12.14 1.68 -17.32
CA ASP A 20 12.68 3.02 -17.57
C ASP A 20 14.09 3.19 -16.98
N MET A 21 14.33 2.64 -15.78
CA MET A 21 15.65 2.67 -15.14
C MET A 21 16.71 1.92 -15.95
N LEU A 22 16.36 0.80 -16.59
CA LEU A 22 17.27 0.03 -17.43
C LEU A 22 17.66 0.73 -18.72
N THR A 23 16.83 1.66 -19.21
CA THR A 23 17.07 2.38 -20.48
C THR A 23 17.68 3.77 -20.26
N ARG A 24 17.88 4.18 -19.00
CA ARG A 24 18.45 5.48 -18.65
C ARG A 24 19.97 5.46 -18.81
N GLU A 25 20.51 6.43 -19.56
CA GLU A 25 21.96 6.57 -19.76
C GLU A 25 22.67 7.24 -18.57
N GLU A 26 21.95 8.07 -17.80
CA GLU A 26 22.48 8.75 -16.61
C GLU A 26 21.89 8.19 -15.31
N THR A 27 22.73 8.13 -14.26
CA THR A 27 22.32 7.67 -12.93
C THR A 27 21.30 8.64 -12.32
N SER A 28 20.07 8.18 -12.11
CA SER A 28 18.98 8.96 -11.50
C SER A 28 18.31 8.21 -10.33
N THR A 29 19.11 7.56 -9.48
CA THR A 29 18.62 6.69 -8.39
C THR A 29 17.59 7.34 -7.48
N GLU A 30 17.77 8.63 -7.14
CA GLU A 30 16.84 9.37 -6.28
C GLU A 30 15.46 9.58 -6.94
N GLU A 31 15.43 9.89 -8.24
CA GLU A 31 14.17 10.05 -8.98
C GLU A 31 13.41 8.73 -9.08
N PHE A 32 14.11 7.64 -9.38
CA PHE A 32 13.51 6.30 -9.43
C PHE A 32 13.04 5.82 -8.06
N ALA A 33 13.75 6.13 -6.98
CA ALA A 33 13.34 5.83 -5.62
C ALA A 33 12.03 6.55 -5.27
N ASN A 34 11.92 7.84 -5.58
CA ASN A 34 10.70 8.62 -5.36
C ASN A 34 9.51 8.04 -6.16
N ARG A 35 9.71 7.76 -7.46
CA ARG A 35 8.67 7.16 -8.31
C ARG A 35 8.20 5.80 -7.81
N LEU A 36 9.11 4.97 -7.31
CA LEU A 36 8.79 3.67 -6.72
C LEU A 36 7.89 3.82 -5.49
N ILE A 37 8.24 4.73 -4.57
CA ILE A 37 7.45 5.00 -3.37
C ILE A 37 6.08 5.57 -3.74
N ASP A 38 6.01 6.52 -4.66
CA ASP A 38 4.75 7.12 -5.11
C ASP A 38 3.79 6.07 -5.69
N ALA A 39 4.31 5.16 -6.54
CA ALA A 39 3.51 4.09 -7.12
C ALA A 39 2.98 3.12 -6.04
N MET A 40 3.79 2.82 -5.03
CA MET A 40 3.37 2.01 -3.89
C MET A 40 2.35 2.74 -3.01
N GLU A 41 2.52 4.04 -2.78
CA GLU A 41 1.61 4.85 -1.97
C GLU A 41 0.22 4.94 -2.60
N VAL A 42 0.13 5.09 -3.92
CA VAL A 42 -1.15 5.07 -4.66
C VAL A 42 -1.90 3.76 -4.42
N TRP A 43 -1.19 2.62 -4.38
CA TRP A 43 -1.79 1.33 -4.07
C TRP A 43 -2.19 1.20 -2.61
N LEU A 44 -1.30 1.57 -1.68
CA LEU A 44 -1.56 1.48 -0.24
C LEU A 44 -2.72 2.37 0.21
N LYS A 45 -2.91 3.55 -0.40
CA LYS A 45 -4.04 4.44 -0.13
C LYS A 45 -5.40 3.85 -0.51
N LYS A 46 -5.43 2.84 -1.38
CA LYS A 46 -6.66 2.12 -1.74
C LYS A 46 -7.00 1.00 -0.75
N ALA A 47 -6.07 0.65 0.14
CA ALA A 47 -6.32 -0.36 1.15
C ALA A 47 -7.39 0.12 2.13
N THR A 48 -8.31 -0.78 2.44
CA THR A 48 -9.29 -0.59 3.50
C THR A 48 -8.90 -1.46 4.68
N ILE A 49 -9.33 -1.09 5.89
CA ILE A 49 -9.14 -1.98 7.04
C ILE A 49 -10.33 -2.92 7.13
N LYS A 50 -10.07 -4.22 7.00
CA LYS A 50 -11.00 -5.25 7.41
C LYS A 50 -11.11 -5.24 8.93
N TYR A 51 -12.28 -4.89 9.45
CA TYR A 51 -12.56 -4.98 10.88
C TYR A 51 -12.84 -6.43 11.27
N THR A 52 -12.00 -7.01 12.12
CA THR A 52 -12.13 -8.40 12.57
C THR A 52 -12.79 -8.49 13.94
N SER A 53 -12.30 -7.69 14.90
CA SER A 53 -12.85 -7.54 16.24
C SER A 53 -12.30 -6.28 16.90
N GLY A 54 -12.89 -5.83 18.00
CA GLY A 54 -12.47 -4.60 18.64
C GLY A 54 -12.94 -4.45 20.08
N LEU A 55 -12.93 -3.21 20.54
CA LEU A 55 -13.11 -2.84 21.94
C LEU A 55 -14.49 -3.24 22.45
N ILE A 56 -14.55 -3.94 23.58
CA ILE A 56 -15.80 -4.43 24.19
C ILE A 56 -16.05 -3.63 25.47
N ALA A 57 -17.28 -3.16 25.69
CA ALA A 57 -17.71 -2.59 26.96
C ALA A 57 -18.99 -3.28 27.45
N PRO A 58 -18.87 -4.37 28.22
CA PRO A 58 -20.06 -5.03 28.77
C PRO A 58 -20.75 -4.18 29.85
N ASN A 59 -20.01 -3.35 30.61
CA ASN A 59 -20.49 -2.33 31.55
C ASN A 59 -19.30 -1.44 31.97
N GLY A 60 -19.13 -0.26 31.36
CA GLY A 60 -18.04 0.68 31.70
C GLY A 60 -17.30 1.26 30.49
N ALA A 61 -16.17 1.92 30.71
CA ALA A 61 -15.38 2.53 29.64
C ALA A 61 -14.84 1.48 28.66
N VAL A 62 -15.02 1.73 27.36
CA VAL A 62 -14.56 0.89 26.26
C VAL A 62 -13.04 0.84 26.25
N THR A 63 -12.46 -0.33 26.53
CA THR A 63 -11.00 -0.58 26.48
C THR A 63 -10.69 -1.87 25.72
N GLY A 64 -9.53 -1.93 25.07
CA GLY A 64 -9.10 -3.07 24.27
C GLY A 64 -8.14 -2.70 23.14
N THR A 65 -7.83 -3.68 22.27
CA THR A 65 -6.92 -3.52 21.13
C THR A 65 -7.70 -3.63 19.83
N PHE A 66 -7.39 -2.75 18.88
CA PHE A 66 -7.92 -2.82 17.52
C PHE A 66 -7.25 -3.95 16.74
N ASN A 67 -8.04 -4.94 16.29
CA ASN A 67 -7.55 -6.05 15.48
C ASN A 67 -8.11 -5.93 14.05
N GLY A 68 -7.28 -5.43 13.13
CA GLY A 68 -7.62 -5.29 11.72
C GLY A 68 -6.51 -5.78 10.78
N GLN A 69 -6.88 -6.03 9.53
CA GLN A 69 -5.95 -6.37 8.44
C GLN A 69 -6.27 -5.49 7.22
N LEU A 70 -5.27 -5.17 6.40
CA LEU A 70 -5.48 -4.45 5.14
C LEU A 70 -6.13 -5.38 4.10
N GLU A 71 -7.17 -4.90 3.40
CA GLU A 71 -7.86 -5.60 2.31
C GLU A 71 -8.31 -4.71 1.16
#